data_AF-K0RYZ1-F1
#
_entry.id   AF-K0RYZ1-F1
#
_cell.length_a   1.000
_cell.length_b   1.000
_cell.length_c   1.000
_cell.angle_alpha   90.00
_cell.angle_beta   90.00
_cell.angle_gamma   90.00
#
_symmetry.space_group_name_H-M   'P 1'
#
loop_
_entity.id
_entity.type
_entity.pdbx_description
1 polymer ?
#
loop_
_entity_poly.entity_id
_entity_poly.type
_entity_poly.pdbx_seq_one_letter_code
_entity_poly.pdbx_strand_id
1 'polypeptide(L)'
;MTRSPMTTTTTTTTTTRNRIITTLERTFARNRDRDTVSKRLTHKIDRSLNWRGREFAGRKAETQLEITAVATTFGMQSLGFVLAYLLKTETFYDVFGGFNYLVLALLSSVLGASGGGSLSWVDDPRKILTTVLFGLSRGWLLLFLAWRAHERKGDSRFDEVLGKGEFAGQTPQPLRFFVFWIAQAFWVMLVSLPMLFVNASSVIKPNFSPYDVTMAVLFGIGVIVEIIGDIQKAWWVRRGREGDFCSVGLWKYSRHPSTRGYADPLWWLGILSPLFTMQILMTMEPTGLCNAEGKNLKRYYDKCPERYQKYRDNTSILWPFVGYGYVPMFLKRTFFLDFEKYEYKDAATTNNNKDE
;
A
#
# COMPACT_ATOMS: atom_id res chain seq x y z
N MET A 1 19.41 -3.02 -29.99
CA MET A 1 20.87 -2.86 -29.77
C MET A 1 21.01 -2.07 -28.47
N THR A 2 21.57 -2.54 -27.37
CA THR A 2 22.68 -3.47 -27.11
C THR A 2 22.40 -4.19 -25.79
N ARG A 3 22.43 -5.53 -25.79
CA ARG A 3 22.46 -6.34 -24.56
C ARG A 3 23.80 -6.06 -23.86
N SER A 4 23.77 -5.36 -22.73
CA SER A 4 24.94 -5.25 -21.84
C SER A 4 25.20 -6.63 -21.22
N PRO A 5 26.42 -7.18 -21.30
CA PRO A 5 26.60 -8.60 -21.10
C PRO A 5 26.84 -8.93 -19.62
N MET A 6 26.14 -9.96 -19.15
CA MET A 6 26.35 -10.65 -17.86
C MET A 6 27.77 -11.24 -17.69
N THR A 7 28.70 -11.05 -18.63
CA THR A 7 30.01 -11.71 -18.67
C THR A 7 31.04 -11.10 -17.70
N THR A 8 30.99 -9.81 -17.40
CA THR A 8 32.06 -9.13 -16.63
C THR A 8 32.24 -9.67 -15.20
N THR A 9 31.16 -10.10 -14.55
CA THR A 9 31.21 -10.64 -13.17
C THR A 9 31.83 -12.03 -13.15
N THR A 10 31.50 -12.87 -14.13
CA THR A 10 32.01 -14.24 -14.28
C THR A 10 33.51 -14.25 -14.60
N THR A 11 33.98 -13.30 -15.42
CA THR A 11 35.39 -13.20 -15.79
C THR A 11 36.27 -12.75 -14.62
N THR A 12 35.78 -11.82 -13.78
CA THR A 12 36.53 -11.33 -12.60
C THR A 12 36.61 -12.39 -11.50
N THR A 13 35.52 -13.10 -11.20
CA THR A 13 35.56 -14.21 -10.23
C THR A 13 36.45 -15.36 -10.70
N THR A 14 36.46 -15.67 -12.00
CA THR A 14 37.32 -16.72 -12.58
C THR A 14 38.80 -16.34 -12.53
N THR A 15 39.12 -15.06 -12.80
CA THR A 15 40.51 -14.57 -12.75
C THR A 15 41.06 -14.55 -11.32
N THR A 16 40.25 -14.10 -10.35
CA THR A 16 40.62 -14.12 -8.92
C THR A 16 40.73 -15.54 -8.39
N ARG A 17 39.79 -16.44 -8.77
CA ARG A 17 39.84 -17.88 -8.45
C ARG A 17 41.17 -18.48 -8.91
N ASN A 18 41.50 -18.30 -10.18
CA ASN A 18 42.70 -18.87 -10.76
C ASN A 18 43.95 -18.36 -10.04
N ARG A 19 44.06 -17.05 -9.76
CA ARG A 19 45.19 -16.47 -9.00
C ARG A 19 45.34 -17.06 -7.60
N ILE A 20 44.25 -17.25 -6.85
CA ILE A 20 44.29 -17.83 -5.51
C ILE A 20 44.76 -19.30 -5.57
N ILE A 21 44.23 -20.08 -6.52
CA ILE A 21 44.62 -21.47 -6.72
C ILE A 21 46.11 -21.56 -7.08
N THR A 22 46.59 -20.74 -8.04
CA THR A 22 48.02 -20.75 -8.42
C THR A 22 48.93 -20.35 -7.26
N THR A 23 48.47 -19.45 -6.39
CA THR A 23 49.25 -19.00 -5.23
C THR A 23 49.34 -20.11 -4.17
N LEU A 24 48.23 -20.78 -3.89
CA LEU A 24 48.19 -21.92 -2.96
C LEU A 24 49.02 -23.10 -3.46
N GLU A 25 48.96 -23.40 -4.75
CA GLU A 25 49.79 -24.44 -5.37
C GLU A 25 51.29 -24.15 -5.23
N ARG A 26 51.69 -22.86 -5.31
CA ARG A 26 53.07 -22.44 -5.09
C ARG A 26 53.48 -22.51 -3.61
N THR A 27 52.60 -22.17 -2.67
CA THR A 27 52.91 -22.19 -1.22
C THR A 27 52.96 -23.61 -0.64
N PHE A 28 52.12 -24.53 -1.11
CA PHE A 28 52.03 -25.90 -0.59
C PHE A 28 52.92 -26.92 -1.32
N ALA A 29 53.85 -26.47 -2.17
CA ALA A 29 54.70 -27.30 -3.03
C ALA A 29 55.62 -28.33 -2.31
N ARG A 30 55.62 -28.38 -0.97
CA ARG A 30 56.60 -29.15 -0.17
C ARG A 30 56.03 -30.31 0.67
N ASN A 31 54.71 -30.54 0.70
CA ASN A 31 54.10 -31.54 1.61
C ASN A 31 53.48 -32.75 0.89
N ARG A 32 53.65 -33.94 1.48
CA ARG A 32 53.16 -35.25 0.97
C ARG A 32 51.63 -35.37 0.96
N ASP A 33 50.92 -34.51 1.69
CA ASP A 33 49.45 -34.48 1.81
C ASP A 33 48.76 -33.46 0.87
N ARG A 34 49.47 -33.07 -0.20
CA ARG A 34 49.15 -31.98 -1.14
C ARG A 34 47.74 -32.08 -1.73
N ASP A 35 47.34 -33.26 -2.20
CA ASP A 35 46.14 -33.40 -3.01
C ASP A 35 44.87 -33.32 -2.16
N THR A 36 44.92 -33.86 -0.95
CA THR A 36 43.79 -33.84 0.00
C THR A 36 43.54 -32.42 0.52
N VAL A 37 44.61 -31.72 0.90
CA VAL A 37 44.54 -30.33 1.41
C VAL A 37 44.15 -29.37 0.29
N SER A 38 44.75 -29.49 -0.90
CA SER A 38 44.42 -28.66 -2.07
C SER A 38 42.96 -28.83 -2.49
N LYS A 39 42.45 -30.07 -2.64
CA LYS A 39 41.04 -30.33 -2.98
C LYS A 39 40.08 -29.73 -1.95
N ARG A 40 40.37 -29.85 -0.66
CA ARG A 40 39.53 -29.26 0.40
C ARG A 40 39.55 -27.73 0.38
N LEU A 41 40.71 -27.10 0.14
CA LEU A 41 40.81 -25.65 0.03
C LEU A 41 40.13 -25.12 -1.23
N THR A 42 40.39 -25.72 -2.39
CA THR A 42 39.76 -25.34 -3.67
C THR A 42 38.25 -25.47 -3.59
N HIS A 43 37.75 -26.54 -2.98
CA HIS A 43 36.32 -26.71 -2.74
C HIS A 43 35.74 -25.63 -1.80
N LYS A 44 36.45 -25.26 -0.73
CA LYS A 44 36.04 -24.16 0.18
C LYS A 44 36.06 -22.80 -0.54
N ILE A 45 37.05 -22.55 -1.39
CA ILE A 45 37.19 -21.32 -2.18
C ILE A 45 36.10 -21.22 -3.24
N ASP A 46 35.82 -22.31 -3.97
CA ASP A 46 34.74 -22.36 -4.95
C ASP A 46 33.38 -22.13 -4.28
N ARG A 47 33.17 -22.75 -3.11
CA ARG A 47 31.94 -22.54 -2.33
C ARG A 47 31.80 -21.08 -1.87
N SER A 48 32.89 -20.44 -1.42
CA SER A 48 32.86 -19.05 -0.95
C SER A 48 32.70 -18.05 -2.10
N LEU A 49 33.37 -18.26 -3.23
CA LEU A 49 33.25 -17.44 -4.44
C LEU A 49 31.86 -17.56 -5.07
N ASN A 50 31.31 -18.78 -5.14
CA ASN A 50 29.95 -18.99 -5.63
C ASN A 50 28.90 -18.35 -4.71
N TRP A 51 29.09 -18.44 -3.39
CA TRP A 51 28.23 -17.78 -2.43
C TRP A 51 28.30 -16.25 -2.57
N ARG A 52 29.51 -15.66 -2.64
CA ARG A 52 29.68 -14.21 -2.89
C ARG A 52 29.06 -13.80 -4.23
N GLY A 53 29.26 -14.58 -5.29
CA GLY A 53 28.69 -14.33 -6.61
C GLY A 53 27.17 -14.27 -6.58
N ARG A 54 26.52 -15.20 -5.86
CA ARG A 54 25.06 -15.20 -5.67
C ARG A 54 24.58 -14.01 -4.84
N GLU A 55 25.27 -13.66 -3.75
CA GLU A 55 24.92 -12.47 -2.95
C GLU A 55 25.02 -11.17 -3.75
N PHE A 56 26.10 -11.00 -4.53
CA PHE A 56 26.28 -9.81 -5.37
C PHE A 56 25.22 -9.72 -6.48
N ALA A 57 24.87 -10.85 -7.08
CA ALA A 57 23.80 -10.90 -8.08
C ALA A 57 22.42 -10.60 -7.48
N GLY A 58 22.13 -11.14 -6.29
CA GLY A 58 20.91 -10.86 -5.53
C GLY A 58 20.76 -9.38 -5.20
N ARG A 59 21.80 -8.77 -4.60
CA ARG A 59 21.81 -7.33 -4.30
C ARG A 59 21.62 -6.46 -5.54
N LYS A 60 22.23 -6.81 -6.68
CA LYS A 60 22.01 -6.07 -7.93
C LYS A 60 20.57 -6.16 -8.41
N ALA A 61 19.93 -7.33 -8.33
CA ALA A 61 18.53 -7.51 -8.73
C ALA A 61 17.56 -6.75 -7.80
N GLU A 62 17.80 -6.80 -6.49
CA GLU A 62 17.07 -6.02 -5.49
C GLU A 62 17.11 -4.52 -5.80
N THR A 63 18.32 -3.96 -5.98
CA THR A 63 18.50 -2.55 -6.32
C THR A 63 17.87 -2.18 -7.66
N GLN A 64 17.91 -3.07 -8.66
CA GLN A 64 17.28 -2.83 -9.98
C GLN A 64 15.76 -2.72 -9.89
N LEU A 65 15.11 -3.63 -9.15
CA LEU A 65 13.67 -3.59 -8.94
C LEU A 65 13.25 -2.29 -8.23
N GLU A 66 13.94 -1.92 -7.15
CA GLU A 66 13.62 -0.73 -6.38
C GLU A 66 13.75 0.55 -7.21
N ILE A 67 14.87 0.72 -7.93
CA ILE A 67 15.09 1.89 -8.80
C ILE A 67 14.03 1.93 -9.90
N THR A 68 13.72 0.80 -10.51
CA THR A 68 12.71 0.74 -11.58
C THR A 68 11.33 1.07 -11.04
N ALA A 69 10.94 0.54 -9.87
CA ALA A 69 9.66 0.83 -9.23
C ALA A 69 9.51 2.32 -8.91
N VAL A 70 10.55 2.96 -8.36
CA VAL A 70 10.57 4.41 -8.10
C VAL A 70 10.45 5.20 -9.40
N ALA A 71 11.27 4.87 -10.40
CA ALA A 71 11.27 5.58 -11.68
C ALA A 71 9.91 5.45 -12.40
N THR A 72 9.32 4.25 -12.43
CA THR A 72 7.99 4.01 -12.99
C THR A 72 6.93 4.80 -12.24
N THR A 73 6.94 4.77 -10.90
CA THR A 73 5.91 5.44 -10.09
C THR A 73 5.93 6.94 -10.28
N PHE A 74 7.10 7.57 -10.10
CA PHE A 74 7.23 9.02 -10.24
C PHE A 74 7.08 9.48 -11.69
N GLY A 75 7.54 8.68 -12.65
CA GLY A 75 7.34 8.93 -14.08
C GLY A 75 5.86 8.92 -14.47
N MET A 76 5.11 7.89 -14.04
CA MET A 76 3.67 7.78 -14.30
C MET A 76 2.88 8.92 -13.65
N GLN A 77 3.20 9.29 -12.40
CA GLN A 77 2.47 10.37 -11.70
C GLN A 77 2.83 11.75 -12.26
N SER A 78 4.08 11.98 -12.66
CA SER A 78 4.47 13.24 -13.31
C SER A 78 3.83 13.37 -14.70
N LEU A 79 3.78 12.28 -15.48
CA LEU A 79 3.08 12.26 -16.76
C LEU A 79 1.57 12.48 -16.58
N GLY A 80 0.97 11.79 -15.60
CA GLY A 80 -0.43 11.96 -15.24
C GLY A 80 -0.76 13.40 -14.86
N PHE A 81 0.09 14.04 -14.05
CA PHE A 81 -0.03 15.47 -13.70
C PHE A 81 0.00 16.36 -14.95
N VAL A 82 0.99 16.18 -15.84
CA VAL A 82 1.10 16.99 -17.06
C VAL A 82 -0.15 16.84 -17.93
N LEU A 83 -0.60 15.59 -18.16
CA LEU A 83 -1.79 15.32 -18.96
C LEU A 83 -3.06 15.90 -18.31
N ALA A 84 -3.24 15.68 -17.02
CA ALA A 84 -4.39 16.18 -16.25
C ALA A 84 -4.43 17.71 -16.19
N TYR A 85 -3.27 18.36 -16.08
CA TYR A 85 -3.17 19.81 -16.07
C TYR A 85 -3.48 20.41 -17.45
N LEU A 86 -2.92 19.84 -18.52
CA LEU A 86 -3.16 20.28 -19.90
C LEU A 86 -4.63 20.09 -20.32
N LEU A 87 -5.21 18.95 -19.98
CA LEU A 87 -6.61 18.64 -20.26
C LEU A 87 -7.58 19.32 -19.28
N LYS A 88 -7.06 20.04 -18.27
CA LYS A 88 -7.81 20.57 -17.12
C LYS A 88 -8.82 19.54 -16.64
N THR A 89 -8.37 18.38 -16.20
CA THR A 89 -9.27 17.31 -15.72
C THR A 89 -8.65 16.51 -14.59
N GLU A 90 -9.44 16.29 -13.55
CA GLU A 90 -9.14 15.49 -12.37
C GLU A 90 -9.59 14.04 -12.51
N THR A 91 -10.35 13.71 -13.56
CA THR A 91 -10.96 12.38 -13.76
C THR A 91 -9.91 11.26 -13.75
N PHE A 92 -8.70 11.56 -14.23
CA PHE A 92 -7.62 10.58 -14.33
C PHE A 92 -6.86 10.35 -13.02
N TYR A 93 -7.01 11.22 -12.01
CA TYR A 93 -6.19 11.19 -10.80
C TYR A 93 -6.32 9.85 -10.04
N ASP A 94 -7.55 9.43 -9.74
CA ASP A 94 -7.81 8.16 -9.04
C ASP A 94 -7.40 6.94 -9.90
N VAL A 95 -7.61 7.02 -11.22
CA VAL A 95 -7.28 5.94 -12.17
C VAL A 95 -5.78 5.72 -12.29
N PHE A 96 -4.98 6.79 -12.43
CA PHE A 96 -3.53 6.69 -12.51
C PHE A 96 -2.94 6.11 -11.22
N GLY A 97 -3.43 6.51 -10.04
CA GLY A 97 -3.02 5.91 -8.77
C GLY A 97 -3.33 4.42 -8.68
N GLY A 98 -4.57 4.03 -8.98
CA GLY A 98 -5.00 2.64 -8.95
C GLY A 98 -4.24 1.77 -9.96
N PHE A 99 -4.02 2.28 -11.18
CA PHE A 99 -3.30 1.59 -12.23
C PHE A 99 -1.82 1.42 -11.90
N ASN A 100 -1.18 2.41 -11.27
CA ASN A 100 0.21 2.37 -10.87
C ASN A 100 0.50 1.19 -9.91
N TYR A 101 -0.40 0.89 -8.98
CA TYR A 101 -0.29 -0.31 -8.14
C TYR A 101 -0.24 -1.61 -8.95
N LEU A 102 -1.07 -1.73 -9.99
CA LEU A 102 -1.10 -2.93 -10.85
C LEU A 102 0.17 -3.03 -11.69
N VAL A 103 0.69 -1.89 -12.17
CA VAL A 103 1.96 -1.84 -12.88
C VAL A 103 3.11 -2.28 -11.96
N LEU A 104 3.15 -1.81 -10.71
CA LEU A 104 4.16 -2.25 -9.75
C LEU A 104 4.05 -3.74 -9.41
N ALA A 105 2.83 -4.27 -9.28
CA ALA A 105 2.61 -5.70 -9.08
C ALA A 105 3.19 -6.51 -10.25
N LEU A 106 2.87 -6.12 -11.49
CA LEU A 106 3.42 -6.77 -12.69
C LEU A 106 4.95 -6.62 -12.78
N LEU A 107 5.46 -5.40 -12.63
CA LEU A 107 6.89 -5.09 -12.66
C LEU A 107 7.66 -5.96 -11.65
N SER A 108 7.15 -6.07 -10.43
CA SER A 108 7.77 -6.85 -9.36
C SER A 108 7.71 -8.36 -9.61
N SER A 109 6.72 -8.85 -10.36
CA SER A 109 6.68 -10.26 -10.77
C SER A 109 7.70 -10.57 -11.88
N VAL A 110 7.98 -9.60 -12.76
CA VAL A 110 8.91 -9.75 -13.89
C VAL A 110 10.36 -9.53 -13.47
N LEU A 111 10.62 -8.51 -12.65
CA LEU A 111 11.96 -8.11 -12.19
C LEU A 111 12.32 -8.64 -10.81
N GLY A 112 11.38 -9.32 -10.13
CA GLY A 112 11.57 -9.90 -8.80
C GLY A 112 12.77 -10.84 -8.76
N ALA A 113 13.57 -10.71 -7.70
CA ALA A 113 14.83 -11.42 -7.60
C ALA A 113 14.57 -12.93 -7.56
N SER A 114 15.01 -13.63 -8.60
CA SER A 114 15.55 -14.97 -8.47
C SER A 114 16.55 -15.20 -9.61
N GLY A 115 17.70 -15.78 -9.25
CA GLY A 115 18.92 -15.73 -10.02
C GLY A 115 18.76 -16.27 -11.45
N GLY A 116 19.02 -15.39 -12.43
CA GLY A 116 19.45 -15.79 -13.77
C GLY A 116 18.36 -16.09 -14.81
N GLY A 117 17.08 -16.09 -14.47
CA GLY A 117 16.00 -16.37 -15.43
C GLY A 117 14.80 -15.44 -15.30
N SER A 118 14.28 -14.97 -16.45
CA SER A 118 12.94 -14.38 -16.54
C SER A 118 11.96 -15.47 -16.08
N LEU A 119 11.14 -15.21 -15.06
CA LEU A 119 10.14 -16.13 -14.45
C LEU A 119 10.56 -16.96 -13.22
N SER A 120 11.70 -16.70 -12.58
CA SER A 120 12.05 -17.41 -11.34
C SER A 120 11.24 -16.95 -10.10
N TRP A 121 10.38 -15.93 -10.24
CA TRP A 121 9.34 -15.56 -9.28
C TRP A 121 8.30 -16.68 -9.03
N VAL A 122 8.08 -17.57 -10.01
CA VAL A 122 7.14 -18.69 -9.90
C VAL A 122 7.64 -19.79 -8.94
N ASP A 123 8.95 -19.81 -8.66
CA ASP A 123 9.57 -20.81 -7.81
C ASP A 123 9.23 -20.64 -6.32
N ASP A 124 8.69 -19.49 -5.93
CA ASP A 124 8.24 -19.22 -4.56
C ASP A 124 6.73 -18.91 -4.51
N PRO A 125 5.91 -19.81 -3.96
CA PRO A 125 4.46 -19.63 -3.94
C PRO A 125 4.00 -18.44 -3.08
N ARG A 126 4.84 -17.94 -2.15
CA ARG A 126 4.53 -16.75 -1.34
C ARG A 126 4.59 -15.47 -2.17
N LYS A 127 5.53 -15.40 -3.11
CA LYS A 127 5.66 -14.26 -4.02
C LYS A 127 4.44 -14.17 -4.93
N ILE A 128 3.98 -15.33 -5.42
CA ILE A 128 2.72 -15.46 -6.19
C ILE A 128 1.54 -14.98 -5.36
N LEU A 129 1.35 -15.57 -4.18
CA LEU A 129 0.24 -15.26 -3.30
C LEU A 129 0.18 -13.76 -2.95
N THR A 130 1.31 -13.19 -2.53
CA THR A 130 1.38 -11.76 -2.13
C THR A 130 1.05 -10.83 -3.30
N THR A 131 1.61 -11.09 -4.48
CA THR A 131 1.39 -10.24 -5.65
C THR A 131 -0.05 -10.34 -6.17
N VAL A 132 -0.63 -11.55 -6.17
CA VAL A 132 -2.01 -11.77 -6.60
C VAL A 132 -2.99 -11.13 -5.62
N LEU A 133 -2.82 -11.34 -4.31
CA LEU A 133 -3.68 -10.72 -3.30
C LEU A 133 -3.60 -9.19 -3.36
N PHE A 134 -2.39 -8.64 -3.50
CA PHE A 134 -2.19 -7.20 -3.68
C PHE A 134 -2.87 -6.70 -4.95
N GLY A 135 -2.64 -7.36 -6.09
CA GLY A 135 -3.22 -7.00 -7.38
C GLY A 135 -4.75 -7.06 -7.38
N LEU A 136 -5.36 -8.10 -6.80
CA LEU A 136 -6.81 -8.22 -6.68
C LEU A 136 -7.40 -7.13 -5.80
N SER A 137 -6.80 -6.87 -4.63
CA SER A 137 -7.28 -5.81 -3.72
C SER A 137 -7.16 -4.43 -4.35
N ARG A 138 -6.02 -4.10 -4.97
CA ARG A 138 -5.82 -2.80 -5.64
C ARG A 138 -6.63 -2.67 -6.93
N GLY A 139 -6.84 -3.78 -7.64
CA GLY A 139 -7.69 -3.85 -8.82
C GLY A 139 -9.16 -3.58 -8.49
N TRP A 140 -9.67 -4.18 -7.40
CA TRP A 140 -10.99 -3.86 -6.87
C TRP A 140 -11.10 -2.36 -6.53
N LEU A 141 -10.13 -1.83 -5.79
CA LEU A 141 -10.11 -0.41 -5.42
C LEU A 141 -10.12 0.50 -6.66
N LEU A 142 -9.30 0.19 -7.67
CA LEU A 142 -9.27 0.92 -8.94
C LEU A 142 -10.64 0.90 -9.64
N LEU A 143 -11.25 -0.28 -9.79
CA LEU A 143 -12.56 -0.44 -10.42
C LEU A 143 -13.63 0.36 -9.68
N PHE A 144 -13.65 0.25 -8.35
CA PHE A 144 -14.59 0.96 -7.51
C PHE A 144 -14.42 2.48 -7.60
N LEU A 145 -13.19 2.98 -7.52
CA LEU A 145 -12.90 4.41 -7.64
C LEU A 145 -13.23 4.95 -9.02
N ALA A 146 -12.90 4.22 -10.10
CA ALA A 146 -13.21 4.59 -11.47
C ALA A 146 -14.72 4.64 -11.72
N TRP A 147 -15.45 3.61 -11.29
CA TRP A 147 -16.91 3.56 -11.38
C TRP A 147 -17.55 4.73 -10.60
N ARG A 148 -17.07 5.00 -9.39
CA ARG A 148 -17.53 6.11 -8.54
C ARG A 148 -17.22 7.49 -9.14
N ALA A 149 -16.05 7.68 -9.73
CA ALA A 149 -15.66 8.93 -10.38
C ALA A 149 -16.57 9.22 -11.58
N HIS A 150 -16.89 8.18 -12.37
CA HIS A 150 -17.84 8.27 -13.47
C HIS A 150 -19.25 8.66 -12.99
N GLU A 151 -19.78 8.02 -11.94
CA GLU A 151 -21.12 8.34 -11.42
C GLU A 151 -21.23 9.76 -10.84
N ARG A 152 -20.15 10.31 -10.26
CA ARG A 152 -20.16 11.62 -9.61
C ARG A 152 -19.84 12.79 -10.54
N LYS A 153 -19.46 12.52 -11.79
CA LYS A 153 -19.09 13.53 -12.81
C LYS A 153 -17.98 14.49 -12.35
N GLY A 154 -17.02 13.99 -11.57
CA GLY A 154 -15.89 14.78 -11.05
C GLY A 154 -15.80 14.80 -9.53
N ASP A 155 -14.72 15.40 -9.03
CA ASP A 155 -14.46 15.58 -7.60
C ASP A 155 -14.27 17.06 -7.29
N SER A 156 -15.19 17.62 -6.50
CA SER A 156 -15.25 19.06 -6.22
C SER A 156 -14.03 19.60 -5.48
N ARG A 157 -13.18 18.73 -4.90
CA ARG A 157 -11.92 19.13 -4.26
C ARG A 157 -10.92 19.75 -5.24
N PHE A 158 -11.00 19.38 -6.52
CA PHE A 158 -10.10 19.89 -7.55
C PHE A 158 -10.67 21.11 -8.28
N ASP A 159 -11.93 21.48 -8.05
CA ASP A 159 -12.57 22.62 -8.71
C ASP A 159 -11.88 23.93 -8.35
N GLU A 160 -11.53 24.15 -7.08
CA GLU A 160 -10.75 25.32 -6.63
C GLU A 160 -9.34 25.31 -7.23
N VAL A 161 -8.69 24.14 -7.22
CA VAL A 161 -7.29 24.00 -7.67
C VAL A 161 -7.14 24.22 -9.17
N LEU A 162 -8.12 23.77 -9.95
CA LEU A 162 -8.15 23.86 -11.41
C LEU A 162 -8.89 25.11 -11.92
N GLY A 163 -9.51 25.90 -11.03
CA GLY A 163 -10.29 27.10 -11.40
C GLY A 163 -11.53 26.77 -12.22
N LYS A 164 -12.28 25.75 -11.81
CA LYS A 164 -13.51 25.25 -12.47
C LYS A 164 -14.74 25.47 -11.60
N GLY A 165 -15.92 25.35 -12.21
CA GLY A 165 -17.21 25.42 -11.49
C GLY A 165 -17.43 26.81 -10.88
N GLU A 166 -17.72 26.85 -9.58
CA GLU A 166 -17.91 28.10 -8.81
C GLU A 166 -16.64 28.97 -8.75
N PHE A 167 -15.47 28.39 -9.04
CA PHE A 167 -14.18 29.08 -9.09
C PHE A 167 -13.73 29.43 -10.51
N ALA A 168 -14.63 29.31 -11.50
CA ALA A 168 -14.36 29.70 -12.88
C ALA A 168 -14.02 31.20 -12.96
N GLY A 169 -12.72 31.51 -13.14
CA GLY A 169 -12.19 32.87 -13.14
C GLY A 169 -11.00 33.08 -12.19
N GLN A 170 -10.77 32.15 -11.25
CA GLN A 170 -9.55 32.16 -10.44
C GLN A 170 -8.36 31.58 -11.22
N THR A 171 -7.15 32.04 -10.91
CA THR A 171 -5.94 31.51 -11.52
C THR A 171 -5.72 30.05 -11.06
N PRO A 172 -5.55 29.10 -11.99
CA PRO A 172 -5.29 27.71 -11.61
C PRO A 172 -3.99 27.63 -10.81
N GLN A 173 -3.94 26.75 -9.82
CA GLN A 173 -2.84 26.64 -8.86
C GLN A 173 -2.00 25.39 -9.16
N PRO A 174 -1.07 25.44 -10.13
CA PRO A 174 -0.35 24.26 -10.62
C PRO A 174 0.50 23.60 -9.53
N LEU A 175 1.11 24.39 -8.63
CA LEU A 175 1.92 23.85 -7.53
C LEU A 175 1.08 23.04 -6.54
N ARG A 176 -0.11 23.51 -6.16
CA ARG A 176 -0.99 22.75 -5.27
C ARG A 176 -1.48 21.47 -5.94
N PHE A 177 -1.81 21.54 -7.24
CA PHE A 177 -2.18 20.35 -8.00
C PHE A 177 -1.03 19.33 -8.05
N PHE A 178 0.19 19.79 -8.35
CA PHE A 178 1.38 18.94 -8.41
C PHE A 178 1.65 18.21 -7.08
N VAL A 179 1.47 18.90 -5.94
CA VAL A 179 1.65 18.29 -4.62
C VAL A 179 0.70 17.10 -4.41
N PHE A 180 -0.54 17.15 -4.90
CA PHE A 180 -1.44 15.98 -4.83
C PHE A 180 -0.88 14.78 -5.60
N TRP A 181 -0.42 14.98 -6.83
CA TRP A 181 0.15 13.90 -7.66
C TRP A 181 1.43 13.30 -7.06
N ILE A 182 2.30 14.13 -6.49
CA ILE A 182 3.51 13.65 -5.82
C ILE A 182 3.18 12.94 -4.50
N ALA A 183 2.26 13.48 -3.70
CA ALA A 183 1.79 12.80 -2.50
C ALA A 183 1.18 11.42 -2.83
N GLN A 184 0.44 11.32 -3.93
CA GLN A 184 -0.07 10.06 -4.45
C GLN A 184 1.06 9.12 -4.88
N ALA A 185 2.13 9.62 -5.52
CA ALA A 185 3.30 8.83 -5.87
C ALA A 185 3.96 8.19 -4.63
N PHE A 186 4.19 9.00 -3.60
CA PHE A 186 4.72 8.53 -2.32
C PHE A 186 3.80 7.50 -1.66
N TRP A 187 2.50 7.74 -1.72
CA TRP A 187 1.52 6.82 -1.17
C TRP A 187 1.52 5.46 -1.88
N VAL A 188 1.58 5.48 -3.22
CA VAL A 188 1.68 4.26 -4.04
C VAL A 188 2.94 3.48 -3.69
N MET A 189 4.09 4.15 -3.56
CA MET A 189 5.33 3.51 -3.14
C MET A 189 5.19 2.89 -1.76
N LEU A 190 4.77 3.66 -0.77
CA LEU A 190 4.68 3.24 0.62
C LEU A 190 3.80 1.99 0.78
N VAL A 191 2.65 1.97 0.12
CA VAL A 191 1.71 0.84 0.18
C VAL A 191 2.23 -0.38 -0.57
N SER A 192 3.05 -0.18 -1.61
CA SER A 192 3.64 -1.27 -2.42
C SER A 192 4.91 -1.85 -1.80
N LEU A 193 5.56 -1.16 -0.86
CA LEU A 193 6.84 -1.57 -0.27
C LEU A 193 6.86 -3.02 0.25
N PRO A 194 5.85 -3.51 1.02
CA PRO A 194 5.88 -4.88 1.52
C PRO A 194 5.89 -5.93 0.39
N MET A 195 5.09 -5.71 -0.66
CA MET A 195 5.07 -6.58 -1.84
C MET A 195 6.39 -6.52 -2.60
N LEU A 196 6.93 -5.30 -2.81
CA LEU A 196 8.23 -5.11 -3.47
C LEU A 196 9.35 -5.82 -2.71
N PHE A 197 9.36 -5.74 -1.38
CA PHE A 197 10.34 -6.42 -0.52
C PHE A 197 10.25 -7.95 -0.62
N VAL A 198 9.04 -8.50 -0.59
CA VAL A 198 8.82 -9.95 -0.76
C VAL A 198 9.30 -10.41 -2.14
N ASN A 199 8.98 -9.67 -3.20
CA ASN A 199 9.39 -10.00 -4.57
C ASN A 199 10.88 -9.74 -4.83
N ALA A 200 11.51 -8.81 -4.11
CA ALA A 200 12.95 -8.55 -4.14
C ALA A 200 13.77 -9.62 -3.42
N SER A 201 13.15 -10.43 -2.54
CA SER A 201 13.91 -11.40 -1.76
C SER A 201 14.50 -12.51 -2.62
N SER A 202 15.81 -12.71 -2.51
CA SER A 202 16.54 -13.83 -3.13
C SER A 202 16.37 -15.17 -2.40
N VAL A 203 15.67 -15.19 -1.26
CA VAL A 203 15.39 -16.40 -0.48
C VAL A 203 14.18 -17.11 -1.09
N ILE A 204 14.35 -18.36 -1.52
CA ILE A 204 13.27 -19.19 -2.04
C ILE A 204 12.75 -20.08 -0.90
N LYS A 205 11.46 -19.98 -0.58
CA LYS A 205 10.78 -20.87 0.37
C LYS A 205 9.68 -21.67 -0.35
N PRO A 206 9.94 -22.93 -0.73
CA PRO A 206 9.02 -23.70 -1.57
C PRO A 206 7.71 -24.11 -0.87
N ASN A 207 7.66 -24.07 0.47
CA ASN A 207 6.50 -24.49 1.23
C ASN A 207 5.79 -23.31 1.92
N PHE A 208 4.46 -23.38 1.94
CA PHE A 208 3.64 -22.52 2.78
C PHE A 208 3.85 -22.87 4.26
N SER A 209 4.03 -21.83 5.04
CA SER A 209 3.94 -21.90 6.49
C SER A 209 2.48 -21.71 6.91
N PRO A 210 2.03 -22.28 8.04
CA PRO A 210 0.72 -21.99 8.59
C PRO A 210 0.44 -20.47 8.72
N TYR A 211 1.47 -19.67 9.02
CA TYR A 211 1.34 -18.21 9.08
C TYR A 211 0.93 -17.57 7.76
N ASP A 212 1.42 -18.09 6.62
CA ASP A 212 1.09 -17.52 5.30
C ASP A 212 -0.39 -17.77 4.96
N VAL A 213 -0.90 -18.94 5.33
CA VAL A 213 -2.31 -19.31 5.15
C VAL A 213 -3.20 -18.46 6.05
N THR A 214 -2.85 -18.32 7.33
CA THR A 214 -3.60 -17.48 8.27
C THR A 214 -3.68 -16.03 7.80
N MET A 215 -2.56 -15.46 7.33
CA MET A 215 -2.55 -14.08 6.81
C MET A 215 -3.37 -13.92 5.54
N ALA A 216 -3.31 -14.88 4.62
CA ALA A 216 -4.13 -14.85 3.41
C ALA A 216 -5.63 -14.92 3.72
N VAL A 217 -6.02 -15.75 4.71
CA VAL A 217 -7.43 -15.85 5.15
C VAL A 217 -7.88 -14.55 5.80
N LEU A 218 -7.09 -13.98 6.72
CA LEU A 218 -7.42 -12.71 7.37
C LEU A 218 -7.54 -11.55 6.36
N PHE A 219 -6.61 -11.49 5.40
CA PHE A 219 -6.66 -10.53 4.30
C PHE A 219 -7.92 -10.71 3.45
N GLY A 220 -8.27 -11.94 3.10
CA GLY A 220 -9.47 -12.28 2.35
C GLY A 220 -10.75 -11.83 3.05
N ILE A 221 -10.85 -12.05 4.37
CA ILE A 221 -11.97 -11.57 5.18
C ILE A 221 -12.06 -10.04 5.12
N GLY A 222 -10.93 -9.34 5.26
CA GLY A 222 -10.89 -7.88 5.19
C GLY A 222 -11.38 -7.32 3.84
N VAL A 223 -10.91 -7.91 2.74
CA VAL A 223 -11.35 -7.54 1.38
C VAL A 223 -12.85 -7.82 1.18
N ILE A 224 -13.36 -8.96 1.67
CA ILE A 224 -14.78 -9.29 1.56
C ILE A 224 -15.65 -8.28 2.33
N VAL A 225 -15.26 -7.95 3.57
CA VAL A 225 -15.97 -6.96 4.39
C VAL A 225 -15.97 -5.59 3.69
N GLU A 226 -14.84 -5.17 3.12
CA GLU A 226 -14.72 -3.93 2.34
C GLU A 226 -15.68 -3.93 1.14
N ILE A 227 -15.63 -4.99 0.30
CA ILE A 227 -16.51 -5.13 -0.87
C ILE A 227 -17.98 -5.06 -0.47
N ILE A 228 -18.40 -5.80 0.56
CA ILE A 228 -19.78 -5.82 1.02
C ILE A 228 -20.19 -4.43 1.53
N GLY A 229 -19.34 -3.78 2.33
CA GLY A 229 -19.60 -2.43 2.85
C GLY A 229 -19.78 -1.39 1.74
N ASP A 230 -18.92 -1.43 0.73
CA ASP A 230 -18.97 -0.55 -0.44
C ASP A 230 -20.21 -0.79 -1.31
N ILE A 231 -20.56 -2.06 -1.57
CA ILE A 231 -21.78 -2.41 -2.31
C ILE A 231 -23.03 -1.96 -1.54
N GLN A 232 -23.10 -2.22 -0.23
CA GLN A 232 -24.24 -1.79 0.59
C GLN A 232 -24.44 -0.27 0.53
N LYS A 233 -23.35 0.50 0.62
CA LYS A 233 -23.39 1.96 0.50
C LYS A 233 -23.81 2.42 -0.88
N ALA A 234 -23.26 1.80 -1.93
CA ALA A 234 -23.60 2.08 -3.32
C ALA A 234 -25.09 1.89 -3.60
N TRP A 235 -25.65 0.77 -3.13
CA TRP A 235 -27.07 0.46 -3.26
C TRP A 235 -27.95 1.46 -2.51
N TRP A 236 -27.57 1.84 -1.27
CA TRP A 236 -28.29 2.85 -0.51
C TRP A 236 -28.32 4.22 -1.22
N VAL A 237 -27.20 4.63 -1.83
CA VAL A 237 -27.15 5.87 -2.62
C VAL A 237 -28.06 5.78 -3.86
N ARG A 238 -28.05 4.65 -4.57
CA ARG A 238 -28.90 4.43 -5.76
C ARG A 238 -30.40 4.40 -5.44
N ARG A 239 -30.79 3.97 -4.24
CA ARG A 239 -32.18 4.05 -3.76
C ARG A 239 -32.63 5.46 -3.34
N GLY A 240 -31.81 6.48 -3.59
CA GLY A 240 -32.16 7.86 -3.25
C GLY A 240 -31.85 8.24 -1.81
N ARG A 241 -30.98 7.48 -1.12
CA ARG A 241 -30.59 7.72 0.27
C ARG A 241 -31.79 7.70 1.22
N GLU A 242 -32.52 6.58 1.19
CA GLU A 242 -33.65 6.34 2.09
C GLU A 242 -33.17 6.35 3.55
N GLY A 243 -33.72 7.28 4.34
CA GLY A 243 -33.25 7.58 5.69
C GLY A 243 -32.07 8.55 5.74
N ASP A 244 -31.94 9.30 6.83
CA ASP A 244 -30.96 10.41 6.92
C ASP A 244 -29.49 9.95 6.76
N PHE A 245 -29.19 8.70 7.14
CA PHE A 245 -27.87 8.08 7.04
C PHE A 245 -27.95 6.58 6.71
N CYS A 246 -26.88 6.04 6.13
CA CYS A 246 -26.79 4.63 5.79
C CYS A 246 -26.66 3.79 7.06
N SER A 247 -27.67 2.98 7.36
CA SER A 247 -27.73 2.07 8.52
C SER A 247 -28.01 0.62 8.13
N VAL A 248 -27.73 0.27 6.87
CA VAL A 248 -28.02 -1.04 6.28
C VAL A 248 -26.85 -2.00 6.49
N GLY A 249 -27.12 -3.22 6.96
CA GLY A 249 -26.13 -4.30 7.01
C GLY A 249 -24.93 -4.00 7.90
N LEU A 250 -23.72 -3.98 7.33
CA LEU A 250 -22.48 -3.70 8.08
C LEU A 250 -22.45 -2.28 8.64
N TRP A 251 -23.10 -1.33 7.96
CA TRP A 251 -23.21 0.05 8.42
C TRP A 251 -24.02 0.16 9.72
N LYS A 252 -24.87 -0.83 10.05
CA LYS A 252 -25.55 -0.86 11.35
C LYS A 252 -24.60 -1.10 12.52
N TYR A 253 -23.47 -1.78 12.29
CA TYR A 253 -22.57 -2.24 13.34
C TYR A 253 -21.27 -1.44 13.40
N SER A 254 -20.90 -0.77 12.31
CA SER A 254 -19.74 0.10 12.22
C SER A 254 -20.09 1.34 11.38
N ARG A 255 -19.64 2.53 11.81
CA ARG A 255 -19.83 3.79 11.09
C ARG A 255 -19.01 3.84 9.81
N HIS A 256 -17.88 3.13 9.78
CA HIS A 256 -17.05 2.96 8.59
C HIS A 256 -16.67 1.48 8.45
N PRO A 257 -17.60 0.60 8.05
CA PRO A 257 -17.32 -0.81 7.82
C PRO A 257 -16.36 -1.02 6.63
N SER A 258 -16.05 0.05 5.90
CA SER A 258 -15.13 0.13 4.76
C SER A 258 -13.83 0.86 5.10
N THR A 259 -13.40 0.91 6.37
CA THR A 259 -12.11 1.54 6.70
C THR A 259 -10.93 0.70 6.20
N ARG A 260 -10.52 0.98 4.95
CA ARG A 260 -9.20 0.94 4.26
C ARG A 260 -7.95 0.46 5.06
N GLY A 261 -8.09 -0.55 5.90
CA GLY A 261 -7.09 -1.01 6.86
C GLY A 261 -7.41 -2.38 7.46
N TYR A 262 -8.39 -3.12 6.92
CA TYR A 262 -8.78 -4.46 7.39
C TYR A 262 -7.77 -5.57 7.11
N ALA A 263 -6.50 -5.24 6.91
CA ALA A 263 -5.44 -6.17 6.56
C ALA A 263 -4.26 -6.10 7.54
N ASP A 264 -4.48 -5.98 8.85
CA ASP A 264 -3.41 -6.26 9.83
C ASP A 264 -3.94 -6.64 11.21
N PRO A 265 -3.92 -7.94 11.53
CA PRO A 265 -3.60 -8.38 12.88
C PRO A 265 -2.27 -9.14 12.83
N LEU A 266 -1.19 -8.48 13.29
CA LEU A 266 0.19 -8.98 13.47
C LEU A 266 0.95 -9.15 12.12
N TRP A 267 2.20 -8.74 11.87
CA TRP A 267 3.47 -8.97 12.59
C TRP A 267 4.54 -7.89 12.20
N TRP A 268 5.62 -7.85 12.99
CA TRP A 268 6.43 -6.67 13.31
C TRP A 268 7.51 -6.21 12.31
N LEU A 269 7.33 -6.48 11.01
CA LEU A 269 8.21 -5.96 9.95
C LEU A 269 7.46 -5.26 8.81
N GLY A 270 6.12 -5.27 8.83
CA GLY A 270 5.25 -4.42 8.00
C GLY A 270 4.87 -3.08 8.64
N ILE A 271 5.24 -2.85 9.90
CA ILE A 271 4.74 -1.79 10.81
C ILE A 271 4.73 -0.38 10.23
N LEU A 272 5.73 0.04 9.44
CA LEU A 272 5.79 1.46 9.06
C LEU A 272 4.74 1.86 8.02
N SER A 273 4.29 0.95 7.15
CA SER A 273 3.39 1.30 6.04
C SER A 273 1.91 1.32 6.46
N PRO A 274 1.33 0.24 7.02
CA PRO A 274 -0.06 0.20 7.44
C PRO A 274 -0.34 1.05 8.68
N LEU A 275 0.58 1.16 9.66
CA LEU A 275 0.36 2.07 10.79
C LEU A 275 0.52 3.53 10.40
N PHE A 276 1.40 3.87 9.45
CA PHE A 276 1.45 5.24 8.90
C PHE A 276 0.22 5.55 8.05
N THR A 277 -0.26 4.59 7.25
CA THR A 277 -1.51 4.72 6.51
C THR A 277 -2.70 4.86 7.45
N MET A 278 -2.78 4.05 8.50
CA MET A 278 -3.81 4.11 9.54
C MET A 278 -3.74 5.44 10.28
N GLN A 279 -2.54 5.86 10.72
CA GLN A 279 -2.31 7.14 11.36
C GLN A 279 -2.79 8.27 10.45
N ILE A 280 -2.36 8.34 9.19
CA ILE A 280 -2.80 9.37 8.24
C ILE A 280 -4.33 9.34 8.07
N LEU A 281 -4.93 8.18 7.82
CA LEU A 281 -6.38 8.09 7.63
C LEU A 281 -7.17 8.48 8.90
N MET A 282 -6.59 8.29 10.08
CA MET A 282 -7.17 8.62 11.38
C MET A 282 -6.81 10.01 11.91
N THR A 283 -5.74 10.66 11.42
CA THR A 283 -5.21 11.90 12.02
C THR A 283 -5.07 13.05 11.04
N MET A 284 -4.94 12.83 9.74
CA MET A 284 -4.91 13.93 8.78
C MET A 284 -6.32 14.48 8.56
N GLU A 285 -6.55 15.71 9.03
CA GLU A 285 -7.77 16.49 8.84
C GLU A 285 -8.33 16.51 7.40
N PRO A 286 -7.52 16.58 6.32
CA PRO A 286 -8.08 16.57 4.96
C PRO A 286 -8.50 15.17 4.45
N THR A 287 -8.17 14.07 5.15
CA THR A 287 -8.33 12.70 4.61
C THR A 287 -9.15 11.78 5.50
N GLY A 288 -9.80 10.80 4.87
CA GLY A 288 -10.31 9.59 5.53
C GLY A 288 -11.38 9.85 6.60
N LEU A 289 -11.05 9.46 7.84
CA LEU A 289 -11.94 9.48 8.99
C LEU A 289 -12.10 10.87 9.59
N CYS A 290 -11.06 11.71 9.69
CA CYS A 290 -11.21 13.05 10.28
C CYS A 290 -12.13 13.95 9.46
N ASN A 291 -12.08 13.86 8.13
CA ASN A 291 -12.96 14.65 7.27
C ASN A 291 -14.39 14.09 7.28
N ALA A 292 -14.53 12.75 7.25
CA ALA A 292 -15.83 12.08 7.29
C ALA A 292 -16.53 12.24 8.65
N GLU A 293 -15.75 12.15 9.75
CA GLU A 293 -16.15 12.31 11.14
C GLU A 293 -15.93 13.74 11.69
N GLY A 294 -15.70 14.72 10.82
CA GLY A 294 -15.58 16.14 11.18
C GLY A 294 -16.59 17.00 10.43
N LYS A 295 -16.10 17.85 9.52
CA LYS A 295 -16.92 18.82 8.76
C LYS A 295 -18.10 18.17 8.01
N ASN A 296 -17.96 16.91 7.59
CA ASN A 296 -19.03 16.19 6.88
C ASN A 296 -20.17 15.69 7.79
N LEU A 297 -20.01 15.69 9.13
CA LEU A 297 -21.13 15.37 10.03
C LEU A 297 -22.14 16.48 10.14
N LYS A 298 -21.74 17.73 9.86
CA LYS A 298 -22.63 18.88 9.94
C LYS A 298 -23.95 18.62 9.20
N ARG A 299 -23.90 18.03 7.99
CA ARG A 299 -25.10 17.68 7.22
C ARG A 299 -26.05 16.68 7.89
N TYR A 300 -25.57 15.87 8.83
CA TYR A 300 -26.37 14.88 9.56
C TYR A 300 -26.88 15.46 10.88
N TYR A 301 -26.04 16.19 11.61
CA TYR A 301 -26.44 16.91 12.84
C TYR A 301 -27.45 18.03 12.54
N ASP A 302 -27.30 18.75 11.42
CA ASP A 302 -28.24 19.80 10.99
C ASP A 302 -29.62 19.23 10.60
N LYS A 303 -29.69 17.95 10.19
CA LYS A 303 -30.95 17.31 9.77
C LYS A 303 -31.65 16.55 10.89
N CYS A 304 -30.91 15.78 11.68
CA CYS A 304 -31.47 14.85 12.68
C CYS A 304 -30.47 14.63 13.84
N PRO A 305 -30.30 15.61 14.75
CA PRO A 305 -29.26 15.56 15.79
C PRO A 305 -29.45 14.38 16.76
N GLU A 306 -30.66 14.21 17.31
CA GLU A 306 -30.95 13.15 18.30
C GLU A 306 -30.81 11.73 17.73
N ARG A 307 -31.31 11.51 16.52
CA ARG A 307 -31.27 10.20 15.86
C ARG A 307 -29.84 9.80 15.49
N TYR A 308 -29.03 10.77 15.05
CA TYR A 308 -27.65 10.53 14.70
C TYR A 308 -26.77 10.31 15.94
N GLN A 309 -27.00 11.05 17.04
CA GLN A 309 -26.32 10.83 18.30
C GLN A 309 -26.59 9.42 18.86
N LYS A 310 -27.85 8.98 18.86
CA LYS A 310 -28.21 7.61 19.28
C LYS A 310 -27.59 6.53 18.39
N TYR A 311 -27.43 6.80 17.09
CA TYR A 311 -26.72 5.89 16.19
C TYR A 311 -25.22 5.83 16.53
N ARG A 312 -24.58 6.96 16.76
CA ARG A 312 -23.16 7.05 17.16
C ARG A 312 -22.87 6.30 18.47
N ASP A 313 -23.73 6.45 19.47
CA ASP A 313 -23.53 5.78 20.78
C ASP A 313 -23.58 4.26 20.68
N ASN A 314 -24.30 3.74 19.68
CA ASN A 314 -24.53 2.31 19.44
C ASN A 314 -23.67 1.74 18.31
N THR A 315 -22.87 2.55 17.61
CA THR A 315 -22.04 2.11 16.49
C THR A 315 -20.57 2.46 16.68
N SER A 316 -19.73 1.44 16.61
CA SER A 316 -18.28 1.60 16.64
C SER A 316 -17.79 2.34 15.38
N ILE A 317 -16.61 2.95 15.45
CA ILE A 317 -16.03 3.63 14.28
C ILE A 317 -15.52 2.62 13.25
N LEU A 318 -14.73 1.64 13.72
CA LEU A 318 -13.90 0.79 12.86
C LEU A 318 -14.42 -0.65 12.78
N TRP A 319 -14.60 -1.30 13.93
CA TRP A 319 -14.89 -2.73 14.01
C TRP A 319 -16.39 -3.02 14.18
N PRO A 320 -17.08 -3.73 13.27
CA PRO A 320 -18.49 -4.05 13.43
C PRO A 320 -18.70 -4.83 14.74
N PHE A 321 -19.33 -4.19 15.72
CA PHE A 321 -19.46 -4.72 17.07
C PHE A 321 -20.91 -4.71 17.52
N VAL A 322 -21.41 -5.88 17.90
CA VAL A 322 -22.78 -6.01 18.43
C VAL A 322 -22.75 -5.63 19.91
N GLY A 323 -23.58 -4.64 20.30
CA GLY A 323 -23.67 -4.20 21.69
C GLY A 323 -22.72 -3.07 22.08
N TYR A 324 -22.21 -2.28 21.12
CA TYR A 324 -21.35 -1.13 21.39
C TYR A 324 -21.95 -0.12 22.39
N GLY A 325 -23.28 -0.03 22.46
CA GLY A 325 -23.99 0.80 23.43
C GLY A 325 -23.68 0.49 24.90
N TYR A 326 -23.30 -0.75 25.22
CA TYR A 326 -23.00 -1.19 26.59
C TYR A 326 -21.52 -1.02 26.99
N VAL A 327 -20.66 -0.58 26.07
CA VAL A 327 -19.22 -0.47 26.32
C VAL A 327 -18.91 0.85 27.04
N PRO A 328 -18.14 0.84 28.15
CA PRO A 328 -17.72 2.05 28.85
C PRO A 328 -16.89 2.98 27.95
N MET A 329 -17.00 4.30 28.16
CA MET A 329 -16.37 5.30 27.29
C MET A 329 -14.83 5.18 27.22
N PHE A 330 -14.19 4.75 28.31
CA PHE A 330 -12.75 4.47 28.33
C PHE A 330 -12.37 3.35 27.36
N LEU A 331 -13.12 2.24 27.34
CA LEU A 331 -12.91 1.13 26.42
C LEU A 331 -13.19 1.53 24.97
N LYS A 332 -14.21 2.38 24.73
CA LYS A 332 -14.48 2.97 23.40
C LYS A 332 -13.31 3.81 22.88
N ARG A 333 -12.74 4.67 23.73
CA ARG A 333 -11.61 5.54 23.39
C ARG A 333 -10.30 4.77 23.16
N THR A 334 -10.06 3.70 23.92
CA THR A 334 -8.80 2.95 23.85
C THR A 334 -8.81 1.84 22.79
N PHE A 335 -9.84 0.99 22.75
CA PHE A 335 -9.86 -0.20 21.88
C PHE A 335 -10.56 0.04 20.54
N PHE A 336 -11.55 0.93 20.50
CA PHE A 336 -12.29 1.25 19.28
C PHE A 336 -11.82 2.55 18.61
N LEU A 337 -10.79 3.20 19.19
CA LEU A 337 -10.17 4.43 18.71
C LEU A 337 -11.19 5.57 18.52
N ASP A 338 -12.23 5.60 19.35
CA ASP A 338 -13.27 6.65 19.35
C ASP A 338 -12.75 7.91 20.07
N PHE A 339 -11.74 8.56 19.50
CA PHE A 339 -11.10 9.75 20.07
C PHE A 339 -12.05 10.96 20.08
N GLU A 340 -11.91 11.82 21.08
CA GLU A 340 -12.73 13.05 21.25
C GLU A 340 -12.65 13.99 20.04
N LYS A 341 -11.54 13.97 19.30
CA LYS A 341 -11.37 14.76 18.06
C LYS A 341 -12.38 14.42 16.94
N TYR A 342 -13.08 13.29 17.04
CA TYR A 342 -14.14 12.89 16.11
C TYR A 342 -15.54 13.33 16.59
N GLU A 343 -15.63 14.03 17.72
CA GLU A 343 -16.89 14.63 18.20
C GLU A 343 -17.17 15.91 17.42
N TYR A 344 -18.38 15.99 16.85
CA TYR A 344 -18.86 17.23 16.24
C TYR A 344 -19.17 18.20 17.37
N LYS A 345 -18.31 19.20 17.57
CA LYS A 345 -18.55 20.29 18.52
C LYS A 345 -19.32 21.38 17.77
N ASP A 346 -20.58 21.56 18.14
CA ASP A 346 -21.40 22.63 17.56
C ASP A 346 -20.79 23.98 17.92
N ALA A 347 -20.70 24.88 16.92
CA ALA A 347 -20.05 26.18 17.07
C ALA A 347 -20.70 27.07 18.16
N ALA A 348 -21.94 26.76 18.57
CA ALA A 348 -22.63 27.43 19.68
C ALA A 348 -22.03 27.10 21.05
N THR A 349 -21.46 25.90 21.23
CA THR A 349 -20.87 25.45 22.51
C THR A 349 -19.47 26.02 22.74
N THR A 350 -18.75 26.38 21.67
CA THR A 350 -17.38 26.89 21.74
C THR A 350 -17.30 28.33 22.22
N ASN A 351 -18.38 29.10 22.11
CA ASN A 351 -18.44 30.47 22.64
C ASN A 351 -18.71 30.49 24.15
N ASN A 352 -19.49 29.55 24.70
CA ASN A 352 -19.75 29.51 26.14
C ASN A 352 -18.52 29.08 26.98
N ASN A 353 -17.59 28.31 26.41
CA ASN A 353 -16.39 27.87 27.14
C ASN A 353 -15.18 28.81 27.00
N LYS A 354 -15.34 29.96 26.33
CA LYS A 354 -14.31 31.02 26.28
C LYS A 354 -14.59 32.19 27.22
N ASP A 355 -15.79 32.22 27.79
CA ASP A 355 -16.28 33.26 28.69
C ASP A 355 -16.36 32.77 30.17
N GLU A 356 -15.83 31.57 30.45
CA GLU A 356 -15.49 31.06 31.79
C GLU A 356 -13.98 30.84 31.89
#